data_AF-A0A914YHK0-F1
#
_entry.id   AF-A0A914YHK0-F1
#
_cell.length_a   1.000
_cell.length_b   1.000
_cell.length_c   1.000
_cell.angle_alpha   90.00
_cell.angle_beta   90.00
_cell.angle_gamma   90.00
#
_symmetry.space_group_name_H-M   'P 1'
#
loop_
_entity.id
_entity.type
_entity.pdbx_description
1 polymer ?
#
loop_
_entity_poly.entity_id
_entity_poly.type
_entity_poly.pdbx_seq_one_letter_code
_entity_poly.pdbx_strand_id
1 'polypeptide(L)'
;MINDHLAKISNCHLAHSDLHSLEHPQVIEMAKNADLAVNYFKSGIPADDIEEEDMCDWYPDFMDKEHLPSYTSPRLLGKLHRKCNRFWNVTMNIVNENRYSKTPIDPVYDIYGWEEYRDEAAGLYKTYNSEIEVKSLLL
;
A
#
# COMPACT_ATOMS: atom_id res chain seq x y z
N MET A 1 -24.06 4.16 -7.34
CA MET A 1 -22.81 3.47 -6.96
C MET A 1 -22.90 3.20 -5.46
N ILE A 2 -23.52 2.07 -5.06
CA ILE A 2 -23.88 1.77 -3.66
C ILE A 2 -22.69 1.23 -2.84
N ASN A 3 -21.56 0.94 -3.49
CA ASN A 3 -20.42 0.24 -2.87
C ASN A 3 -19.38 1.13 -2.17
N ASP A 4 -19.42 2.45 -2.31
CA ASP A 4 -18.39 3.32 -1.70
C ASP A 4 -18.59 3.59 -0.21
N HIS A 5 -19.78 3.31 0.32
CA HIS A 5 -20.14 3.69 1.70
C HIS A 5 -19.39 2.82 2.71
N LEU A 6 -19.26 1.52 2.43
CA LEU A 6 -18.54 0.58 3.30
C LEU A 6 -17.05 0.96 3.44
N ALA A 7 -16.40 1.32 2.32
CA ALA A 7 -14.98 1.68 2.32
C ALA A 7 -14.73 2.96 3.14
N LYS A 8 -15.60 3.97 2.99
CA LYS A 8 -15.55 5.20 3.80
C LYS A 8 -15.76 4.92 5.28
N ILE A 9 -16.84 4.23 5.65
CA ILE A 9 -17.16 3.89 7.03
C ILE A 9 -16.00 3.11 7.67
N SER A 10 -15.46 2.11 6.97
CA SER A 10 -14.37 1.26 7.49
C SER A 10 -13.08 2.07 7.74
N ASN A 11 -12.74 3.00 6.84
CA ASN A 11 -11.57 3.85 7.01
C ASN A 11 -11.73 4.83 8.18
N CYS A 12 -12.90 5.46 8.31
CA CYS A 12 -13.20 6.34 9.44
C CYS A 12 -13.20 5.58 10.76
N HIS A 13 -13.86 4.42 10.80
CA HIS A 13 -13.85 3.54 11.97
C HIS A 13 -12.42 3.19 12.41
N LEU A 14 -11.55 2.82 11.46
CA LEU A 14 -10.16 2.48 11.75
C LEU A 14 -9.37 3.66 12.34
N ALA A 15 -9.51 4.85 11.75
CA ALA A 15 -8.82 6.06 12.23
C ALA A 15 -9.32 6.52 13.61
N HIS A 16 -10.64 6.56 13.81
CA HIS A 16 -11.27 6.93 15.09
C HIS A 16 -10.97 5.91 16.19
N SER A 17 -10.90 4.63 15.85
CA SER A 17 -10.53 3.56 16.80
C SER A 17 -9.12 3.76 17.37
N ASP A 18 -8.18 4.20 16.53
CA ASP A 18 -6.80 4.44 16.95
C ASP A 18 -6.70 5.71 17.79
N LEU A 19 -7.36 6.78 17.35
CA LEU A 19 -7.36 8.10 17.97
C LEU A 19 -8.03 8.09 19.35
N HIS A 20 -9.16 7.40 19.46
CA HIS A 20 -9.95 7.33 20.68
C HIS A 20 -9.77 5.94 21.35
N SER A 21 -10.82 5.13 21.35
CA SER A 21 -10.82 3.76 21.83
C SER A 21 -11.96 2.99 21.16
N LEU A 22 -11.91 1.66 21.20
CA LEU A 22 -12.99 0.81 20.67
C LEU A 22 -14.33 0.98 21.40
N GLU A 23 -14.29 1.53 22.62
CA GLU A 23 -15.46 1.77 23.46
C GLU A 23 -16.08 3.16 23.22
N HIS A 24 -15.44 3.99 22.38
CA HIS A 24 -15.93 5.33 22.08
C HIS A 24 -17.29 5.25 21.35
N PRO A 25 -18.31 6.02 21.74
CA PRO A 25 -19.65 5.92 21.15
C PRO A 25 -19.67 6.03 19.62
N GLN A 26 -18.92 6.98 19.06
CA GLN A 26 -18.81 7.17 17.61
C GLN A 26 -18.16 5.97 16.90
N VAL A 27 -17.16 5.33 17.54
CA VAL A 27 -16.51 4.13 16.99
C VAL A 27 -17.49 2.96 16.98
N ILE A 28 -18.27 2.80 18.06
CA ILE A 28 -19.31 1.77 18.13
C ILE A 28 -20.39 2.00 17.07
N GLU A 29 -20.79 3.24 16.83
CA GLU A 29 -21.76 3.61 15.81
C GLU A 29 -21.25 3.33 14.39
N MET A 30 -20.02 3.73 14.08
CA MET A 30 -19.37 3.40 12.81
C MET A 30 -19.26 1.89 12.60
N ALA A 31 -18.99 1.10 13.66
CA ALA A 31 -18.97 -0.35 13.57
C ALA A 31 -20.35 -0.95 13.20
N LYS A 32 -21.43 -0.41 13.76
CA LYS A 32 -22.80 -0.81 13.41
C LYS A 32 -23.13 -0.44 11.97
N ASN A 33 -22.74 0.75 11.53
CA ASN A 33 -22.94 1.20 10.14
C ASN A 33 -22.14 0.37 9.15
N ALA A 34 -20.92 -0.05 9.51
CA ALA A 34 -20.14 -0.98 8.69
C ALA A 34 -20.85 -2.33 8.51
N ASP A 35 -21.44 -2.88 9.58
CA ASP A 35 -22.22 -4.13 9.53
C ASP A 35 -23.47 -4.00 8.65
N LEU A 36 -24.21 -2.89 8.76
CA LEU A 36 -25.35 -2.58 7.88
C LEU A 36 -24.92 -2.48 6.42
N ALA A 37 -23.82 -1.77 6.14
CA ALA A 37 -23.32 -1.57 4.78
C ALA A 37 -22.91 -2.90 4.12
N VAL A 38 -22.23 -3.79 4.85
CA VAL A 38 -21.88 -5.15 4.36
C VAL A 38 -23.14 -5.97 4.09
N ASN A 39 -24.14 -5.89 4.96
CA ASN A 39 -25.35 -6.72 4.87
C ASN A 39 -26.49 -6.09 4.06
N TYR A 40 -26.27 -4.94 3.41
CA TYR A 40 -27.29 -4.21 2.66
C TYR A 40 -28.04 -5.08 1.65
N PHE A 41 -27.31 -5.94 0.91
CA PHE A 41 -27.91 -6.83 -0.09
C PHE A 41 -28.87 -7.89 0.50
N LYS A 42 -28.78 -8.16 1.81
CA LYS A 42 -29.66 -9.08 2.54
C LYS A 42 -30.79 -8.37 3.25
N SER A 43 -30.47 -7.27 3.95
CA SER A 43 -31.42 -6.57 4.83
C SER A 43 -32.28 -5.56 4.06
N GLY A 44 -31.76 -5.00 2.97
CA GLY A 44 -32.35 -3.83 2.29
C GLY A 44 -32.29 -2.55 3.12
N ILE A 45 -31.67 -2.56 4.31
CA ILE A 45 -31.55 -1.41 5.21
C ILE A 45 -30.20 -0.73 4.92
N PRO A 46 -30.18 0.52 4.42
CA PRO A 46 -28.93 1.23 4.19
C PRO A 46 -28.25 1.58 5.52
N ALA A 47 -26.91 1.65 5.49
CA ALA A 47 -26.15 2.28 6.57
C ALA A 47 -26.30 3.80 6.50
N ASP A 48 -26.14 4.47 7.64
CA ASP A 48 -26.04 5.92 7.65
C ASP A 48 -24.76 6.37 6.92
N ASP A 49 -24.84 7.53 6.27
CA ASP A 49 -23.72 8.12 5.54
C ASP A 49 -22.70 8.71 6.52
N ILE A 50 -21.42 8.67 6.12
CA ILE A 50 -20.34 9.37 6.82
C ILE A 50 -20.31 10.78 6.27
N GLU A 51 -20.60 11.77 7.11
CA GLU A 51 -20.52 13.19 6.76
C GLU A 51 -19.07 13.71 6.88
N GLU A 52 -18.81 14.92 6.39
CA GLU A 52 -17.46 15.51 6.48
C GLU A 52 -17.01 15.68 7.94
N GLU A 53 -17.93 15.96 8.85
CA GLU A 53 -17.66 16.12 10.28
C GLU A 53 -17.27 14.81 10.97
N ASP A 54 -17.61 13.67 10.38
CA ASP A 54 -17.22 12.34 10.86
C ASP A 54 -15.82 11.92 10.40
N MET A 55 -15.25 12.63 9.43
CA MET A 55 -13.91 12.34 8.91
C MET A 55 -12.83 12.77 9.91
N CYS A 56 -11.77 11.97 10.05
CA CYS A 56 -10.62 12.40 10.83
C CYS A 56 -9.81 13.47 10.06
N ASP A 57 -9.45 14.56 10.75
CA ASP A 57 -8.50 15.57 10.25
C ASP A 57 -7.08 15.02 10.10
N TRP A 58 -6.71 14.05 10.94
CA TRP A 58 -5.40 13.42 10.98
C TRP A 58 -5.54 11.90 11.02
N TYR A 59 -4.73 11.21 10.23
CA TYR A 59 -4.78 9.75 10.12
C TYR A 59 -3.57 9.10 10.81
N PRO A 60 -3.73 7.91 11.41
CA PRO A 60 -2.60 7.21 11.97
C PRO A 60 -1.62 6.79 10.85
N ASP A 61 -0.32 6.84 11.16
CA ASP A 61 0.77 6.58 10.23
C ASP A 61 0.67 5.24 9.50
N PHE A 62 0.10 4.22 10.12
CA PHE A 62 -0.08 2.91 9.49
C PHE A 62 -1.11 2.86 8.36
N MET A 63 -1.91 3.92 8.16
CA MET A 63 -2.86 4.00 7.05
C MET A 63 -2.21 4.53 5.76
N ASP A 64 -0.93 4.94 5.78
CA ASP A 64 -0.13 5.35 4.62
C ASP A 64 -0.85 6.35 3.68
N LYS A 65 -1.58 7.31 4.26
CA LYS A 65 -2.26 8.38 3.52
C LYS A 65 -1.29 9.53 3.24
N GLU A 66 -0.40 9.36 2.27
CA GLU A 66 0.68 10.33 1.95
C GLU A 66 0.20 11.75 1.65
N HIS A 67 -1.01 11.90 1.12
CA HIS A 67 -1.59 13.20 0.76
C HIS A 67 -2.33 13.90 1.90
N LEU A 68 -2.45 13.26 3.07
CA LEU A 68 -3.21 13.78 4.21
C LEU A 68 -2.31 13.92 5.45
N PRO A 69 -2.66 14.82 6.39
CA PRO A 69 -1.97 14.90 7.67
C PRO A 69 -1.98 13.56 8.41
N SER A 70 -0.84 13.18 8.98
CA SER A 70 -0.69 11.93 9.73
C SER A 70 0.00 12.11 11.08
N TYR A 71 -0.28 11.20 12.00
CA TYR A 71 0.35 11.14 13.32
C TYR A 71 0.94 9.75 13.60
N THR A 72 1.98 9.70 14.42
CA THR A 72 2.58 8.43 14.85
C THR A 72 1.66 7.72 15.84
N SER A 73 1.00 6.64 15.41
CA SER A 73 0.09 5.90 16.29
C SER A 73 0.85 5.24 17.45
N PRO A 74 0.42 5.43 18.72
CA PRO A 74 1.03 4.78 19.87
C PRO A 74 0.55 3.32 20.05
N ARG A 75 -0.46 2.89 19.27
CA ARG A 75 -1.10 1.57 19.38
C ARG A 75 -0.29 0.47 18.70
N LEU A 76 -0.79 -0.76 18.79
CA LEU A 76 -0.12 -1.95 18.26
C LEU A 76 0.09 -1.86 16.74
N LEU A 77 -0.92 -1.45 15.97
CA LEU A 77 -0.85 -1.36 14.51
C LEU A 77 0.25 -0.38 14.07
N GLY A 78 0.30 0.83 14.63
CA GLY A 78 1.38 1.78 14.36
C GLY A 78 2.77 1.23 14.70
N LYS A 79 2.92 0.56 15.84
CA LYS A 79 4.19 -0.07 16.23
C LYS A 79 4.61 -1.17 15.26
N LEU A 80 3.66 -1.99 14.79
CA LEU A 80 3.92 -3.06 13.83
C LEU A 80 4.29 -2.49 12.47
N HIS A 81 3.52 -1.54 11.95
CA HIS A 81 3.78 -0.85 10.69
C HIS A 81 5.20 -0.29 10.64
N ARG A 82 5.61 0.49 11.64
CA ARG A 82 6.97 1.06 11.70
C ARG A 82 8.08 0.00 11.78
N LYS A 83 7.82 -1.13 12.43
CA LYS A 83 8.79 -2.26 12.48
C LYS A 83 8.89 -2.95 11.12
N CYS A 84 7.76 -3.22 10.48
CA CYS A 84 7.69 -3.82 9.15
C CYS A 84 8.38 -2.91 8.12
N ASN A 85 8.08 -1.61 8.13
CA ASN A 85 8.69 -0.64 7.22
C ASN A 85 10.21 -0.52 7.44
N ARG A 86 10.69 -0.58 8.69
CA ARG A 86 12.13 -0.61 8.96
C ARG A 86 12.79 -1.85 8.36
N PHE A 87 12.17 -3.03 8.56
CA PHE A 87 12.68 -4.28 7.98
C PHE A 87 12.68 -4.25 6.46
N TRP A 88 11.58 -3.77 5.86
CA TRP A 88 11.44 -3.61 4.41
C TRP A 88 12.53 -2.69 3.85
N ASN A 89 12.73 -1.52 4.45
CA ASN A 89 13.72 -0.56 4.00
C ASN A 89 15.15 -1.13 4.08
N VAL A 90 15.50 -1.84 5.16
CA VAL A 90 16.80 -2.51 5.27
C VAL A 90 16.94 -3.59 4.21
N THR A 91 15.92 -4.42 4.02
CA THR A 91 15.95 -5.51 3.03
C THR A 91 16.07 -4.98 1.60
N MET A 92 15.29 -3.96 1.25
CA MET A 92 15.36 -3.34 -0.07
C MET A 92 16.68 -2.63 -0.31
N ASN A 93 17.27 -2.00 0.71
CA ASN A 93 18.62 -1.44 0.61
C ASN A 93 19.65 -2.53 0.32
N ILE A 94 19.62 -3.65 1.03
CA ILE A 94 20.52 -4.80 0.79
C ILE A 94 20.32 -5.36 -0.62
N VAL A 95 19.07 -5.52 -1.07
CA VAL A 95 18.77 -6.01 -2.43
C VAL A 95 19.31 -5.03 -3.47
N ASN A 96 19.08 -3.73 -3.29
CA ASN A 96 19.55 -2.71 -4.23
C ASN A 96 21.08 -2.58 -4.23
N GLU A 97 21.75 -2.68 -3.08
CA GLU A 97 23.21 -2.74 -3.00
C GLU A 97 23.76 -3.97 -3.72
N ASN A 98 23.12 -5.13 -3.55
CA ASN A 98 23.51 -6.37 -4.24
C ASN A 98 23.19 -6.36 -5.74
N ARG A 99 22.23 -5.55 -6.23
CA ARG A 99 22.04 -5.35 -7.69
C ARG A 99 23.29 -4.77 -8.36
N TYR A 100 24.14 -4.08 -7.61
CA TYR A 100 25.43 -3.58 -8.09
C TYR A 100 26.62 -4.48 -7.73
N SER A 101 26.41 -5.51 -6.91
CA SER A 101 27.42 -6.56 -6.74
C SER A 101 27.55 -7.31 -8.06
N LYS A 102 28.77 -7.41 -8.59
CA LYS A 102 29.02 -8.21 -9.80
C LYS A 102 28.72 -9.67 -9.46
N THR A 103 27.54 -10.14 -9.82
CA THR A 103 27.26 -11.57 -9.83
C THR A 103 28.33 -12.21 -10.71
N PRO A 104 29.07 -13.21 -10.21
CA PRO A 104 30.04 -13.92 -11.03
C PRO A 104 29.30 -14.53 -12.24
N ILE A 105 29.87 -14.34 -13.43
CA ILE A 105 29.35 -14.97 -14.66
C ILE A 105 29.48 -16.47 -14.47
N ASP A 106 28.38 -17.21 -14.65
CA ASP A 106 28.43 -18.67 -14.67
C ASP A 106 29.30 -19.09 -15.87
N PRO A 107 30.36 -19.89 -15.67
CA PRO A 107 31.25 -20.33 -16.76
C PRO A 107 30.52 -21.00 -17.93
N VAL A 108 29.33 -21.56 -17.72
CA VAL A 108 28.51 -22.13 -18.81
C VAL A 108 28.03 -21.08 -19.82
N TYR A 109 27.93 -19.81 -19.40
CA TYR A 109 27.51 -18.69 -20.25
C TYR A 109 28.69 -17.85 -20.79
N ASP A 110 29.93 -18.20 -20.46
CA ASP A 110 31.13 -17.56 -21.04
C ASP A 110 31.47 -18.18 -22.41
N ILE A 111 30.66 -17.81 -23.41
CA ILE A 111 30.73 -18.36 -24.76
C ILE A 111 31.58 -17.45 -25.65
N TYR A 112 32.69 -17.98 -26.18
CA TYR A 112 33.57 -17.23 -27.08
C TYR A 112 32.81 -16.53 -28.23
N GLY A 113 33.11 -15.24 -28.45
CA GLY A 113 32.52 -14.42 -29.53
C GLY A 113 31.25 -13.68 -29.13
N TRP A 114 30.80 -13.80 -27.87
CA TRP A 114 29.62 -13.06 -27.37
C TRP A 114 29.79 -11.54 -27.44
N GLU A 115 31.03 -11.05 -27.41
CA GLU A 115 31.37 -9.62 -27.41
C GLU A 115 30.85 -8.90 -28.65
N GLU A 116 30.79 -9.59 -29.80
CA GLU A 116 30.29 -9.04 -31.06
C GLU A 116 28.80 -8.65 -30.99
N TYR A 117 28.03 -9.32 -30.12
CA TYR A 117 26.59 -9.09 -29.96
C TYR A 117 26.25 -8.15 -28.80
N ARG A 118 27.25 -7.71 -28.03
CA ARG A 118 27.05 -6.98 -26.77
C ARG A 118 26.26 -5.69 -26.96
N ASP A 119 26.63 -4.88 -27.95
CA ASP A 119 26.03 -3.56 -28.15
C ASP A 119 24.59 -3.66 -28.68
N GLU A 120 24.34 -4.60 -29.60
CA GLU A 120 22.99 -4.88 -30.11
C GLU A 120 22.07 -5.39 -28.99
N ALA A 121 22.53 -6.37 -28.21
CA ALA A 121 21.79 -6.92 -27.08
C ALA A 121 21.47 -5.83 -26.03
N ALA A 122 22.43 -4.95 -25.72
CA ALA A 122 22.22 -3.84 -24.81
C ALA A 122 21.18 -2.82 -25.35
N GLY A 123 21.19 -2.57 -26.67
CA GLY A 123 20.19 -1.74 -27.34
C GLY A 123 18.79 -2.33 -27.24
N LEU A 124 18.64 -3.61 -27.60
CA LEU A 124 17.36 -4.33 -27.53
C LEU A 124 16.81 -4.37 -26.10
N TYR A 125 17.68 -4.63 -25.11
CA TYR A 125 17.29 -4.64 -23.70
C TYR A 125 16.77 -3.27 -23.23
N LYS A 126 17.43 -2.17 -23.61
CA LYS A 126 16.96 -0.82 -23.29
C LYS A 126 15.60 -0.52 -23.91
N THR A 127 15.41 -0.87 -25.18
CA THR A 127 14.13 -0.68 -25.87
C THR A 127 13.02 -1.46 -25.16
N TYR A 128 13.24 -2.73 -24.87
CA TYR A 128 12.28 -3.59 -24.17
C TYR A 128 11.89 -3.02 -22.79
N ASN A 129 12.86 -2.60 -21.97
CA ASN A 129 12.57 -2.00 -20.67
C ASN A 129 11.77 -0.70 -20.79
N SER A 130 12.09 0.14 -21.78
CA SER A 130 11.35 1.39 -21.99
C SER A 130 9.88 1.13 -22.37
N GLU A 131 9.60 0.07 -23.14
CA GLU A 131 8.23 -0.31 -23.48
C GLU A 131 7.44 -0.87 -22.28
N ILE A 132 8.12 -1.58 -21.37
CA ILE A 132 7.51 -2.08 -20.14
C ILE A 132 7.19 -0.95 -19.17
N GLU A 133 8.11 -0.03 -18.93
CA GLU A 133 7.89 1.11 -18.02
C GLU A 133 6.75 2.01 -18.50
N VAL A 134 6.66 2.24 -19.81
CA VAL A 134 5.53 2.99 -20.40
C VAL A 134 4.21 2.25 -20.19
N LYS A 135 4.19 0.92 -20.29
CA LYS A 135 2.96 0.12 -20.03
C LYS A 135 2.58 0.07 -18.54
N SER A 136 3.53 0.09 -17.61
CA SER A 136 3.23 0.11 -16.17
C SER A 136 2.74 1.47 -15.67
N LEU A 137 3.00 2.56 -16.40
CA LEU A 137 2.51 3.91 -16.10
C LEU A 137 1.10 4.19 -16.67
N LEU A 138 0.58 3.31 -17.52
CA LEU A 138 -0.72 3.43 -18.18
C LEU A 138 -1.81 2.51 -17.57
N LEU A 139 -1.48 1.79 -16.49
CA LEU A 139 -2.39 0.98 -15.67
C LEU A 139 -2.49 1.61 -14.28
#